data_AF-A0A2E6MQQ5-F1
#
_entry.id   AF-A0A2E6MQQ5-F1
#
_cell.length_a   1.000
_cell.length_b   1.000
_cell.length_c   1.000
_cell.angle_alpha   90.00
_cell.angle_beta   90.00
_cell.angle_gamma   90.00
#
_symmetry.space_group_name_H-M   'P 1'
#
loop_
_entity.id
_entity.type
_entity.pdbx_description
1 polymer ?
#
loop_
_entity_poly.entity_id
_entity_poly.type
_entity_poly.pdbx_seq_one_letter_code
_entity_poly.pdbx_strand_id
1 'polypeptide(L)' 'MNQKQKHKDFPGNLIKIKLIEDEIEYAKSQLQQHNTGHIHTAIGWMEHRLNQLKGIEDDE' A
#
# COMPACT_ATOMS: atom_id res chain seq x y z
N MET A 1 -15.31 22.99 -14.55
CA MET A 1 -15.21 21.54 -14.86
C MET A 1 -13.84 21.12 -14.35
N ASN A 2 -13.69 20.24 -13.36
CA ASN A 2 -13.86 18.82 -13.55
C ASN A 2 -13.99 18.10 -12.20
N GLN A 3 -15.14 17.44 -12.03
CA GLN A 3 -15.41 16.23 -11.25
C GLN A 3 -14.33 15.80 -10.23
N LYS A 4 -14.46 16.26 -8.98
CA LYS A 4 -13.96 15.53 -7.80
C LYS A 4 -14.60 14.15 -7.84
N GLN A 5 -13.90 13.17 -8.39
CA GLN A 5 -14.32 11.78 -8.38
C GLN A 5 -14.28 11.33 -6.92
N LYS A 6 -15.42 11.47 -6.22
CA LYS A 6 -15.66 10.80 -4.95
C LYS A 6 -15.45 9.31 -5.22
N HIS A 7 -14.27 8.82 -4.83
CA HIS A 7 -13.88 7.42 -4.99
C HIS A 7 -14.88 6.63 -4.15
N LYS A 8 -15.89 6.09 -4.84
CA LYS A 8 -16.93 5.28 -4.24
C LYS A 8 -16.22 4.04 -3.73
N ASP A 9 -16.10 3.89 -2.41
CA ASP A 9 -15.49 2.74 -1.74
C ASP A 9 -16.04 1.44 -2.32
N PHE A 10 -15.38 0.95 -3.36
CA PHE A 10 -15.80 -0.26 -4.04
C PHE A 10 -15.31 -1.41 -3.17
N PRO A 11 -16.14 -2.42 -2.87
CA PRO A 11 -15.72 -3.57 -2.06
C PRO A 11 -14.46 -4.27 -2.59
N GLY A 12 -14.14 -4.10 -3.88
CA GLY A 12 -12.89 -4.58 -4.49
C GLY A 12 -11.62 -3.87 -3.99
N ASN A 13 -11.69 -2.62 -3.54
CA ASN A 13 -10.52 -1.93 -2.97
C ASN A 13 -10.19 -2.48 -1.58
N LEU A 14 -11.20 -2.87 -0.78
CA LEU A 14 -10.98 -3.45 0.53
C LEU A 14 -10.19 -4.77 0.46
N ILE A 15 -10.51 -5.63 -0.51
CA ILE A 15 -9.80 -6.89 -0.73
C ILE A 15 -8.34 -6.61 -1.13
N LYS A 16 -8.10 -5.64 -2.01
CA LYS A 16 -6.75 -5.25 -2.44
C LYS A 16 -5.92 -4.66 -1.30
N ILE A 17 -6.52 -3.79 -0.49
CA ILE A 17 -5.91 -3.19 0.70
C ILE A 17 -5.44 -4.32 1.64
N LYS A 18 -6.34 -5.25 1.94
CA LYS A 18 -6.06 -6.34 2.87
C LYS A 18 -5.00 -7.30 2.34
N LEU A 19 -4.99 -7.57 1.04
CA LEU A 19 -3.94 -8.37 0.39
C LEU A 19 -2.57 -7.68 0.50
N ILE A 20 -2.50 -6.37 0.24
CA ILE A 20 -1.25 -5.61 0.33
C ILE A 20 -0.76 -5.53 1.78
N GLU A 21 -1.66 -5.39 2.75
CA GLU A 21 -1.32 -5.44 4.18
C GLU A 21 -0.73 -6.79 4.59
N ASP A 22 -1.31 -7.91 4.11
CA ASP A 22 -0.80 -9.27 4.34
C ASP A 22 0.58 -9.48 3.71
N GLU A 23 0.78 -9.02 2.47
CA GLU A 23 2.08 -9.08 1.78
C GLU A 23 3.17 -8.25 2.49
N ILE A 24 2.81 -7.08 3.04
CA ILE A 24 3.74 -6.27 3.86
C ILE A 24 4.12 -7.03 5.13
N GLU A 25 3.17 -7.69 5.79
CA GLU A 25 3.44 -8.49 7.00
C GLU A 25 4.36 -9.68 6.68
N TYR A 26 4.11 -10.38 5.58
CA TYR A 26 4.97 -11.46 5.10
C TYR A 26 6.38 -10.95 4.78
N ALA A 27 6.50 -9.83 4.05
CA ALA A 27 7.79 -9.22 3.73
C ALA A 27 8.55 -8.80 5.00
N LYS A 28 7.86 -8.29 6.03
CA LYS A 28 8.43 -7.99 7.34
C LYS A 28 8.92 -9.25 8.06
N SER A 29 8.20 -10.36 7.95
CA SER A 29 8.62 -11.65 8.51
C SER A 29 9.90 -12.19 7.85
N GLN A 30 10.11 -11.91 6.55
CA GLN A 30 11.32 -12.30 5.82
C GLN A 30 12.53 -11.39 6.09
N LEU A 31 12.40 -10.36 6.93
CA LEU A 31 13.53 -9.50 7.29
C LEU A 31 14.59 -10.30 8.08
N GLN A 32 15.79 -10.38 7.51
CA GLN A 32 16.97 -10.95 8.14
C GLN A 32 17.88 -9.84 8.68
N GLN A 33 18.85 -10.21 9.53
CA GLN A 33 19.76 -9.23 10.15
C GLN A 33 20.63 -8.45 9.15
N HIS A 34 20.84 -8.98 7.93
CA HIS A 34 21.69 -8.38 6.91
C HIS A 34 21.05 -8.48 5.51
N ASN A 35 21.37 -7.52 4.63
CA ASN A 35 20.99 -7.48 3.21
C ASN A 35 19.48 -7.36 2.90
N THR A 36 18.70 -6.72 3.78
CA THR A 36 17.26 -6.50 3.59
C THR A 36 16.91 -5.18 2.88
N GLY A 37 17.89 -4.44 2.33
CA GLY A 37 17.66 -3.14 1.69
C GLY A 37 16.55 -3.17 0.62
N HIS A 38 16.55 -4.21 -0.23
CA HIS A 38 15.50 -4.39 -1.24
C HIS A 38 14.12 -4.70 -0.65
N ILE A 39 14.07 -5.44 0.46
CA ILE A 39 12.82 -5.75 1.17
C ILE A 39 12.24 -4.47 1.78
N HIS A 40 13.08 -3.62 2.37
CA HIS A 40 12.66 -2.32 2.89
C HIS A 40 12.10 -1.40 1.79
N THR A 41 12.77 -1.32 0.64
CA THR A 41 12.25 -0.54 -0.50
C THR A 41 10.92 -1.10 -1.01
N ALA A 42 10.78 -2.42 -1.10
CA ALA A 42 9.55 -3.06 -1.52
C ALA A 42 8.39 -2.79 -0.55
N ILE A 43 8.64 -2.87 0.77
CA ILE A 43 7.66 -2.52 1.81
C ILE A 43 7.22 -1.06 1.66
N GLY A 44 8.17 -0.11 1.53
CA GLY A 44 7.84 1.30 1.37
C GLY A 44 7.00 1.59 0.11
N TRP A 45 7.29 0.90 -0.99
CA TRP A 45 6.46 1.00 -2.20
C TRP A 45 5.04 0.45 -1.99
N MET A 46 4.91 -0.69 -1.31
CA MET A 46 3.61 -1.29 -0.98
C MET A 46 2.79 -0.42 -0.03
N GLU A 47 3.42 0.21 0.96
CA GLU A 47 2.77 1.16 1.87
C GLU A 47 2.29 2.42 1.15
N HIS A 48 3.11 2.97 0.24
CA HIS A 48 2.69 4.08 -0.60
C HIS A 48 1.50 3.71 -1.48
N ARG A 49 1.52 2.52 -2.11
CA ARG A 49 0.41 2.00 -2.90
C ARG A 49 -0.86 1.78 -2.06
N LEU A 50 -0.71 1.34 -0.81
CA LEU A 50 -1.81 1.18 0.14
C LEU A 50 -2.48 2.52 0.46
N ASN A 51 -1.69 3.57 0.70
CA ASN A 51 -2.20 4.92 0.95
C ASN A 51 -2.95 5.48 -0.26
N GLN A 52 -2.43 5.28 -1.48
CA GLN A 52 -3.11 5.64 -2.72
C GLN A 52 -4.46 4.91 -2.88
N LEU A 53 -4.53 3.63 -2.51
CA LEU A 53 -5.78 2.84 -2.55
C LEU A 53 -6.77 3.23 -1.45
N LYS A 54 -6.28 3.67 -0.28
CA LYS A 54 -7.08 4.23 0.81
C LYS A 54 -7.56 5.66 0.52
N GLY A 55 -7.12 6.27 -0.59
CA GLY A 55 -7.47 7.65 -0.93
C GLY A 55 -6.85 8.68 0.01
N ILE A 56 -5.74 8.34 0.67
CA ILE A 56 -4.94 9.27 1.44
C ILE A 56 -4.07 9.99 0.41
N GLU A 57 -4.61 11.07 -0.15
CA GLU A 57 -3.91 11.97 -1.06
C GLU A 57 -2.78 12.65 -0.26
N ASP A 58 -1.52 12.45 -0.65
CA ASP A 58 -0.41 13.31 -0.24
C ASP A 58 -0.54 14.55 -1.13
N ASP A 59 -1.09 15.61 -0.56
CA ASP A 59 -1.31 16.93 -1.18
C ASP A 59 0.07 17.60 -1.31
N GLU A 60 0.80 17.33 -2.40
CA GLU A 60 2.02 18.06 -2.77
C GLU A 60 1.95 18.62 -4.20
#